data_AF-A0A2D6FIH3-F1
#
_entry.id   AF-A0A2D6FIH3-F1
#
_cell.length_a   1.000
_cell.length_b   1.000
_cell.length_c   1.000
_cell.angle_alpha   90.00
_cell.angle_beta   90.00
_cell.angle_gamma   90.00
#
_symmetry.space_group_name_H-M   'P 1'
#
loop_
_entity.id
_entity.type
_entity.pdbx_description
1 polymer ?
#
loop_
_entity_poly.entity_id
_entity_poly.type
_entity_poly.pdbx_seq_one_letter_code
_entity_poly.pdbx_strand_id
1 'polypeptide(L)'
;MSLSTAALLNSNGFFPPSLDRDQVRQRVWELETGKVGFYSVGLYPASLAYNCAMQQKDEDNLLLAPRPERELLGAFTQSAIEGMDPNHVAVMERMGSHQTEGGRQPNTLADLLKRCELVVLSANSNHVEDDLIEAIQLRDQLGRQHVVLACLAGSFSHDNIANESYVLCEKVPSLGFFSGFHRHGALRNPLDSFTANFCHPNALTALLGARMLDRLSPNIQVSAGVHNIEGQYIKAAKNMSSVFAGFGYAYHQDNPGVLPTLLTLLLDQCLDQAATVSMARRNRQRLYNRQPFALTELGYGVQRIEAALVRGGDMEKVRDHTFAQLTAMVADVRGSMMLPVSGTPTRNFQAGQVLAEHMRAENRCPQSMEELENWCEQAGLRKGGLEGLKSLRYWPQIVRKYAVPVHDASMVNLLYMAIYGNSTTKDVAFSVMTESRELSNYCQESVRPTHSRRYADALQNLEQPEAMDLLVNAVVADNARRLIRDDNGIEEPETADEPPAYLKAMNVIENAL
;
A
#
# COMPACT_ATOMS: atom_id res chain seq x y z
N MET A 1 19.47 -10.54 22.83
CA MET A 1 20.49 -9.96 21.93
C MET A 1 19.77 -9.35 20.75
N SER A 2 19.62 -8.03 20.71
CA SER A 2 18.99 -7.33 19.58
C SER A 2 20.03 -7.09 18.49
N LEU A 3 20.18 -8.04 17.57
CA LEU A 3 20.76 -7.74 16.27
C LEU A 3 19.75 -6.84 15.55
N SER A 4 20.11 -5.57 15.30
CA SER A 4 19.26 -4.70 14.49
C SER A 4 19.04 -5.40 13.15
N THR A 5 17.78 -5.65 12.77
CA THR A 5 17.41 -6.36 11.54
C THR A 5 18.01 -5.72 10.27
N ALA A 6 18.39 -4.44 10.35
CA ALA A 6 19.12 -3.71 9.32
C ALA A 6 20.56 -4.22 9.07
N ALA A 7 21.18 -4.93 10.01
CA ALA A 7 22.52 -5.50 9.88
C ALA A 7 22.54 -6.91 9.28
N LEU A 8 21.37 -7.52 9.03
CA LEU A 8 21.24 -8.93 8.63
C LEU A 8 21.26 -9.14 7.10
N LEU A 9 20.89 -8.14 6.28
CA LEU A 9 20.85 -8.26 4.81
C LEU A 9 21.74 -7.22 4.10
N ASN A 10 23.06 -7.34 4.27
CA ASN A 10 24.06 -6.40 3.72
C ASN A 10 24.05 -6.33 2.18
N SER A 11 23.69 -7.43 1.51
CA SER A 11 23.46 -7.49 0.06
C SER A 11 22.27 -8.41 -0.25
N ASN A 12 21.48 -7.99 -1.23
CA ASN A 12 20.37 -8.75 -1.78
C ASN A 12 20.34 -8.48 -3.28
N GLY A 13 20.82 -9.43 -4.06
CA GLY A 13 20.99 -9.26 -5.49
C GLY A 13 21.50 -10.54 -6.11
N PHE A 14 21.22 -10.71 -7.41
CA PHE A 14 21.48 -11.98 -8.09
C PHE A 14 22.95 -12.27 -8.39
N PHE A 15 23.84 -11.28 -8.22
CA PHE A 15 25.23 -11.38 -8.67
C PHE A 15 26.23 -11.24 -7.52
N PRO A 16 27.29 -12.07 -7.51
CA PRO A 16 28.48 -11.78 -6.73
C PRO A 16 29.17 -10.52 -7.24
N PRO A 17 29.97 -9.84 -6.39
CA PRO A 17 30.86 -8.77 -6.84
C PRO A 17 32.00 -9.40 -7.69
N SER A 18 31.76 -9.55 -8.98
CA SER A 18 32.70 -10.14 -9.94
C SER A 18 32.79 -9.30 -11.21
N LEU A 19 34.01 -9.19 -11.76
CA LEU A 19 34.29 -8.58 -13.05
C LEU A 19 34.49 -9.64 -14.16
N ASP A 20 34.40 -10.92 -13.81
CA ASP A 20 34.48 -12.02 -14.77
C ASP A 20 33.22 -12.05 -15.64
N ARG A 21 33.39 -11.69 -16.91
CA ARG A 21 32.28 -11.59 -17.87
C ARG A 21 31.64 -12.94 -18.18
N ASP A 22 32.40 -14.03 -18.15
CA ASP A 22 31.88 -15.34 -18.46
C ASP A 22 31.09 -15.89 -17.27
N GLN A 23 31.57 -15.67 -16.04
CA GLN A 23 30.81 -15.97 -14.82
C GLN A 23 29.49 -15.18 -14.76
N VAL A 24 29.52 -13.86 -15.07
CA VAL A 24 28.31 -13.04 -15.09
C VAL A 24 27.35 -13.49 -16.18
N ARG A 25 27.85 -13.81 -17.38
CA ARG A 25 27.02 -14.35 -18.49
C ARG A 25 26.35 -15.66 -18.07
N GLN A 26 27.10 -16.57 -17.47
CA GLN A 26 26.56 -17.84 -16.98
C GLN A 26 25.45 -17.59 -15.95
N ARG A 27 25.68 -16.66 -15.02
CA ARG A 27 24.69 -16.31 -14.01
C ARG A 27 23.41 -15.73 -14.63
N VAL A 28 23.50 -14.91 -15.67
CA VAL A 28 22.30 -14.43 -16.39
C VAL A 28 21.49 -15.59 -16.98
N TRP A 29 22.15 -16.60 -17.56
CA TRP A 29 21.48 -17.79 -18.09
C TRP A 29 20.83 -18.65 -16.98
N GLU A 30 21.49 -18.77 -15.83
CA GLU A 30 20.91 -19.44 -14.66
C GLU A 30 19.64 -18.73 -14.18
N LEU A 31 19.59 -17.39 -14.18
CA LEU A 31 18.39 -16.65 -13.81
C LEU A 31 17.27 -16.80 -14.84
N GLU A 32 17.62 -16.91 -16.13
CA GLU A 32 16.65 -17.15 -17.20
C GLU A 32 15.99 -18.52 -17.10
N THR A 33 16.63 -19.51 -16.48
CA THR A 33 16.04 -20.85 -16.26
C THR A 33 15.72 -21.13 -14.79
N GLY A 34 15.99 -20.16 -13.92
CA GLY A 34 15.86 -20.25 -12.48
C GLY A 34 14.43 -20.18 -11.99
N LYS A 35 14.19 -20.78 -10.83
CA LYS A 35 12.86 -20.90 -10.23
C LYS A 35 12.55 -19.77 -9.26
N VAL A 36 11.26 -19.48 -9.09
CA VAL A 36 10.72 -18.60 -8.05
C VAL A 36 10.07 -19.46 -6.96
N GLY A 37 10.38 -19.15 -5.71
CA GLY A 37 9.77 -19.80 -4.54
C GLY A 37 8.82 -18.86 -3.82
N PHE A 38 7.63 -19.34 -3.43
CA PHE A 38 6.77 -18.65 -2.47
C PHE A 38 6.73 -19.40 -1.15
N TYR A 39 7.16 -18.72 -0.08
CA TYR A 39 7.06 -19.22 1.29
C TYR A 39 5.83 -18.62 1.98
N SER A 40 5.17 -19.43 2.81
CA SER A 40 3.90 -19.10 3.46
C SER A 40 2.73 -18.92 2.47
N VAL A 41 2.32 -20.03 1.86
CA VAL A 41 1.29 -20.10 0.81
C VAL A 41 -0.09 -19.59 1.29
N GLY A 42 -0.30 -18.29 1.15
CA GLY A 42 -1.59 -17.62 1.33
C GLY A 42 -2.44 -17.62 0.06
N LEU A 43 -3.55 -16.89 0.09
CA LEU A 43 -4.50 -16.86 -1.04
C LEU A 43 -3.86 -16.38 -2.34
N TYR A 44 -3.01 -15.34 -2.29
CA TYR A 44 -2.33 -14.82 -3.49
C TYR A 44 -1.38 -15.86 -4.11
N PRO A 45 -0.35 -16.38 -3.39
CA PRO A 45 0.54 -17.41 -3.93
C PRO A 45 -0.19 -18.67 -4.40
N ALA A 46 -1.16 -19.15 -3.64
CA ALA A 46 -1.93 -20.34 -4.00
C ALA A 46 -2.72 -20.14 -5.29
N SER A 47 -3.32 -18.97 -5.46
CA SER A 47 -4.12 -18.65 -6.64
C SER A 47 -3.25 -18.40 -7.87
N LEU A 48 -2.08 -17.76 -7.71
CA LEU A 48 -1.08 -17.65 -8.78
C LEU A 48 -0.61 -19.04 -9.21
N ALA A 49 -0.27 -19.91 -8.26
CA ALA A 49 0.15 -21.27 -8.57
C ALA A 49 -0.93 -22.10 -9.26
N TYR A 50 -2.20 -21.97 -8.85
CA TYR A 50 -3.31 -22.61 -9.55
C TYR A 50 -3.42 -22.09 -10.98
N ASN A 51 -3.28 -20.78 -11.21
CA ASN A 51 -3.26 -20.21 -12.55
C ASN A 51 -2.07 -20.72 -13.38
N CYS A 52 -0.88 -20.82 -12.80
CA CYS A 52 0.28 -21.45 -13.44
C CYS A 52 -0.04 -22.89 -13.84
N ALA A 53 -0.65 -23.68 -12.95
CA ALA A 53 -1.05 -25.06 -13.21
C ALA A 53 -2.10 -25.20 -14.33
N MET A 54 -2.96 -24.20 -14.53
CA MET A 54 -3.95 -24.17 -15.62
C MET A 54 -3.30 -23.92 -16.98
N GLN A 55 -2.25 -23.09 -17.02
CA GLN A 55 -1.67 -22.58 -18.27
C GLN A 55 -0.42 -23.35 -18.71
N GLN A 56 0.35 -23.87 -17.76
CA GLN A 56 1.62 -24.52 -18.02
C GLN A 56 1.46 -26.03 -17.94
N LYS A 57 1.74 -26.73 -19.05
CA LYS A 57 1.72 -28.19 -19.08
C LYS A 57 2.97 -28.82 -18.47
N ASP A 58 4.13 -28.16 -18.51
CA ASP A 58 5.42 -28.83 -18.21
C ASP A 58 6.54 -27.95 -17.57
N GLU A 59 6.28 -26.69 -17.17
CA GLU A 59 7.34 -25.82 -16.63
C GLU A 59 7.38 -25.80 -15.09
N ASP A 60 8.51 -26.26 -14.54
CA ASP A 60 8.77 -26.39 -13.09
C ASP A 60 9.40 -25.09 -12.52
N ASN A 61 8.87 -23.93 -12.91
CA ASN A 61 9.44 -22.59 -12.63
C ASN A 61 8.97 -22.01 -11.29
N LEU A 62 7.91 -22.57 -10.69
CA LEU A 62 7.31 -22.13 -9.45
C LEU A 62 7.39 -23.23 -8.38
N LEU A 63 7.98 -22.90 -7.24
CA LEU A 63 7.95 -23.75 -6.06
C LEU A 63 7.17 -23.09 -4.92
N LEU A 64 6.49 -23.91 -4.14
CA LEU A 64 5.69 -23.49 -2.99
C LEU A 64 6.22 -24.19 -1.74
N ALA A 65 6.23 -23.48 -0.62
CA ALA A 65 6.46 -24.06 0.69
C ALA A 65 5.48 -23.44 1.70
N PRO A 66 4.48 -24.20 2.19
CA PRO A 66 3.66 -23.73 3.29
C PRO A 66 4.51 -23.60 4.56
N ARG A 67 4.08 -22.74 5.50
CA ARG A 67 4.69 -22.71 6.84
C ARG A 67 4.44 -24.04 7.55
N PRO A 68 5.26 -24.42 8.54
CA PRO A 68 5.00 -25.60 9.37
C PRO A 68 3.54 -25.62 9.85
N GLU A 69 2.94 -26.82 9.88
CA GLU A 69 1.55 -27.07 10.29
C GLU A 69 0.46 -26.46 9.38
N ARG A 70 0.82 -25.83 8.26
CA ARG A 70 -0.13 -25.34 7.27
C ARG A 70 -0.22 -26.29 6.08
N GLU A 71 -1.45 -26.50 5.61
CA GLU A 71 -1.71 -27.20 4.37
C GLU A 71 -1.48 -26.30 3.16
N LEU A 72 -0.99 -26.88 2.06
CA LEU A 72 -0.72 -26.18 0.81
C LEU A 72 -1.95 -25.45 0.25
N LEU A 73 -3.11 -26.10 0.30
CA LEU A 73 -4.39 -25.57 -0.20
C LEU A 73 -5.21 -24.91 0.91
N GLY A 74 -4.68 -24.79 2.13
CA GLY A 74 -5.43 -24.31 3.31
C GLY A 74 -5.88 -22.85 3.23
N ALA A 75 -5.45 -22.10 2.22
CA ALA A 75 -5.95 -20.75 1.94
C ALA A 75 -7.31 -20.73 1.22
N PHE A 76 -7.71 -21.85 0.60
CA PHE A 76 -8.99 -21.98 -0.11
C PHE A 76 -10.09 -22.48 0.83
N THR A 77 -11.34 -22.10 0.56
CA THR A 77 -12.50 -22.69 1.24
C THR A 77 -12.73 -24.11 0.74
N GLN A 78 -13.37 -24.97 1.53
CA GLN A 78 -13.69 -26.33 1.11
C GLN A 78 -14.48 -26.37 -0.20
N SER A 79 -15.51 -25.51 -0.32
CA SER A 79 -16.30 -25.34 -1.55
C SER A 79 -15.47 -24.88 -2.75
N ALA A 80 -14.36 -24.16 -2.51
CA ALA A 80 -13.46 -23.75 -3.58
C ALA A 80 -12.65 -24.93 -4.09
N ILE A 81 -12.12 -25.75 -3.18
CA ILE A 81 -11.30 -26.92 -3.49
C ILE A 81 -12.12 -27.94 -4.27
N GLU A 82 -13.38 -28.17 -3.87
CA GLU A 82 -14.30 -29.08 -4.58
C GLU A 82 -14.59 -28.66 -6.03
N GLY A 83 -14.51 -27.36 -6.33
CA GLY A 83 -14.68 -26.83 -7.68
C GLY A 83 -13.39 -26.75 -8.51
N MET A 84 -12.24 -27.16 -7.98
CA MET A 84 -10.97 -27.14 -8.69
C MET A 84 -10.77 -28.40 -9.55
N ASP A 85 -10.06 -28.24 -10.68
CA ASP A 85 -9.67 -29.37 -11.52
C ASP A 85 -8.62 -30.23 -10.77
N PRO A 86 -8.87 -31.53 -10.56
CA PRO A 86 -7.93 -32.41 -9.86
C PRO A 86 -6.54 -32.46 -10.49
N ASN A 87 -6.41 -32.29 -11.81
CA ASN A 87 -5.12 -32.30 -12.49
C ASN A 87 -4.30 -31.06 -12.13
N HIS A 88 -4.93 -29.88 -12.08
CA HIS A 88 -4.25 -28.65 -11.67
C HIS A 88 -3.87 -28.69 -10.19
N VAL A 89 -4.73 -29.28 -9.34
CA VAL A 89 -4.40 -29.53 -7.93
C VAL A 89 -3.17 -30.43 -7.79
N ALA A 90 -3.10 -31.52 -8.56
CA ALA A 90 -1.93 -32.40 -8.56
C ALA A 90 -0.64 -31.70 -9.01
N VAL A 91 -0.73 -30.73 -9.93
CA VAL A 91 0.40 -29.86 -10.32
C VAL A 91 0.80 -28.96 -9.14
N MET A 92 -0.14 -28.30 -8.47
CA MET A 92 0.16 -27.48 -7.30
C MET A 92 0.85 -28.28 -6.20
N GLU A 93 0.37 -29.49 -5.91
CA GLU A 93 1.04 -30.38 -4.98
C GLU A 93 2.49 -30.63 -5.40
N ARG A 94 2.79 -30.72 -6.71
CA ARG A 94 4.17 -30.94 -7.22
C ARG A 94 5.02 -29.71 -7.00
N MET A 95 4.47 -28.51 -7.23
CA MET A 95 5.12 -27.25 -6.87
C MET A 95 5.42 -27.20 -5.36
N GLY A 96 4.55 -27.78 -4.53
CA GLY A 96 4.64 -27.81 -3.07
C GLY A 96 5.52 -28.92 -2.46
N SER A 97 6.13 -29.79 -3.25
CA SER A 97 6.86 -30.95 -2.76
C SER A 97 8.05 -31.35 -3.63
N HIS A 98 8.84 -32.32 -3.16
CA HIS A 98 9.91 -32.96 -3.92
C HIS A 98 9.98 -34.45 -3.59
N GLN A 99 10.64 -35.23 -4.46
CA GLN A 99 10.88 -36.65 -4.24
C GLN A 99 12.16 -36.87 -3.43
N THR A 100 12.10 -37.79 -2.47
CA THR A 100 13.22 -38.31 -1.68
C THR A 100 13.19 -39.84 -1.73
N GLU A 101 14.25 -40.52 -1.26
CA GLU A 101 14.25 -41.99 -1.17
C GLU A 101 13.08 -42.55 -0.33
N GLY A 102 12.61 -41.78 0.65
CA GLY A 102 11.43 -42.10 1.48
C GLY A 102 10.08 -41.70 0.87
N GLY A 103 10.05 -41.26 -0.39
CA GLY A 103 8.87 -40.78 -1.07
C GLY A 103 8.77 -39.25 -1.13
N ARG A 104 7.56 -38.76 -1.37
CA ARG A 104 7.29 -37.34 -1.63
C ARG A 104 7.20 -36.55 -0.33
N GLN A 105 8.02 -35.51 -0.19
CA GLN A 105 8.07 -34.65 0.99
C GLN A 105 7.66 -33.21 0.64
N PRO A 106 6.95 -32.49 1.53
CA PRO A 106 6.63 -31.08 1.32
C PRO A 106 7.91 -30.24 1.32
N ASN A 107 7.95 -29.20 0.49
CA ASN A 107 9.07 -28.27 0.48
C ASN A 107 9.07 -27.41 1.76
N THR A 108 10.28 -27.13 2.25
CA THR A 108 10.54 -26.19 3.34
C THR A 108 11.10 -24.86 2.80
N LEU A 109 11.21 -23.84 3.66
CA LEU A 109 11.91 -22.59 3.31
C LEU A 109 13.36 -22.86 2.86
N ALA A 110 14.06 -23.78 3.52
CA ALA A 110 15.42 -24.17 3.14
C ALA A 110 15.45 -24.80 1.74
N ASP A 111 14.45 -25.59 1.36
CA ASP A 111 14.38 -26.17 0.02
C ASP A 111 14.16 -25.12 -1.06
N LEU A 112 13.31 -24.12 -0.78
CA LEU A 112 13.15 -22.97 -1.69
C LEU A 112 14.48 -22.23 -1.87
N LEU A 113 15.20 -21.91 -0.78
CA LEU A 113 16.49 -21.21 -0.86
C LEU A 113 17.58 -22.00 -1.61
N LYS A 114 17.53 -23.33 -1.56
CA LYS A 114 18.45 -24.20 -2.32
C LYS A 114 18.12 -24.25 -3.81
N ARG A 115 16.83 -24.23 -4.18
CA ARG A 115 16.35 -24.58 -5.54
C ARG A 115 15.84 -23.38 -6.35
N CYS A 116 15.64 -22.23 -5.72
CA CYS A 116 15.16 -21.01 -6.35
C CYS A 116 16.26 -19.95 -6.40
N GLU A 117 16.08 -19.01 -7.32
CA GLU A 117 16.93 -17.82 -7.43
C GLU A 117 16.26 -16.57 -6.82
N LEU A 118 14.92 -16.59 -6.72
CA LEU A 118 14.11 -15.59 -6.04
C LEU A 118 13.15 -16.29 -5.08
N VAL A 119 13.12 -15.86 -3.82
CA VAL A 119 12.16 -16.36 -2.80
C VAL A 119 11.33 -15.19 -2.28
N VAL A 120 10.01 -15.29 -2.44
CA VAL A 120 9.03 -14.32 -1.97
C VAL A 120 8.39 -14.84 -0.68
N LEU A 121 8.61 -14.11 0.41
CA LEU A 121 7.97 -14.33 1.71
C LEU A 121 6.57 -13.70 1.68
N SER A 122 5.54 -14.55 1.76
CA SER A 122 4.15 -14.13 1.53
C SER A 122 3.25 -14.22 2.74
N ALA A 123 3.84 -14.37 3.92
CA ALA A 123 3.12 -14.31 5.18
C ALA A 123 2.56 -12.91 5.46
N ASN A 124 1.56 -12.85 6.33
CA ASN A 124 0.99 -11.59 6.80
C ASN A 124 1.92 -10.89 7.80
N SER A 125 1.51 -9.71 8.27
CA SER A 125 2.28 -8.87 9.19
C SER A 125 2.60 -9.52 10.54
N ASN A 126 1.94 -10.62 10.91
CA ASN A 126 2.21 -11.32 12.17
C ASN A 126 3.39 -12.28 12.09
N HIS A 127 3.86 -12.61 10.88
CA HIS A 127 4.81 -13.70 10.67
C HIS A 127 5.95 -13.34 9.71
N VAL A 128 5.74 -12.37 8.82
CA VAL A 128 6.71 -12.02 7.78
C VAL A 128 8.08 -11.62 8.31
N GLU A 129 8.16 -11.04 9.51
CA GLU A 129 9.43 -10.64 10.11
C GLU A 129 10.23 -11.83 10.61
N ASP A 130 9.58 -12.76 11.32
CA ASP A 130 10.20 -14.01 11.76
C ASP A 130 10.63 -14.84 10.56
N ASP A 131 9.76 -14.96 9.55
CA ASP A 131 10.04 -15.65 8.31
C ASP A 131 11.23 -15.01 7.56
N LEU A 132 11.38 -13.68 7.60
CA LEU A 132 12.53 -12.98 7.01
C LEU A 132 13.82 -13.25 7.78
N ILE A 133 13.77 -13.21 9.11
CA ILE A 133 14.95 -13.50 9.96
C ILE A 133 15.42 -14.94 9.70
N GLU A 134 14.50 -15.90 9.68
CA GLU A 134 14.78 -17.30 9.37
C GLU A 134 15.36 -17.44 7.95
N ALA A 135 14.75 -16.81 6.94
CA ALA A 135 15.22 -16.86 5.56
C ALA A 135 16.65 -16.33 5.42
N ILE A 136 16.99 -15.24 6.11
CA ILE A 136 18.36 -14.69 6.09
C ILE A 136 19.34 -15.69 6.70
N GLN A 137 19.04 -16.24 7.87
CA GLN A 137 19.90 -17.20 8.55
C GLN A 137 20.13 -18.46 7.72
N LEU A 138 19.05 -19.02 7.13
CA LEU A 138 19.14 -20.18 6.26
C LEU A 138 19.92 -19.87 4.99
N ARG A 139 19.71 -18.70 4.38
CA ARG A 139 20.45 -18.27 3.19
C ARG A 139 21.95 -18.23 3.46
N ASP A 140 22.35 -17.76 4.63
CA ASP A 140 23.74 -17.72 5.07
C ASP A 140 24.31 -19.12 5.31
N GLN A 141 23.60 -19.97 6.06
CA GLN A 141 24.00 -21.35 6.35
C GLN A 141 24.15 -22.20 5.08
N LEU A 142 23.31 -21.96 4.09
CA LEU A 142 23.32 -22.66 2.80
C LEU A 142 24.34 -22.10 1.82
N GLY A 143 25.01 -20.99 2.13
CA GLY A 143 25.94 -20.31 1.21
C GLY A 143 25.25 -19.72 -0.02
N ARG A 144 23.94 -19.44 0.05
CA ARG A 144 23.10 -18.99 -1.09
C ARG A 144 22.94 -17.46 -1.12
N GLN A 145 24.04 -16.72 -0.98
CA GLN A 145 24.04 -15.25 -0.86
C GLN A 145 23.43 -14.49 -2.04
N HIS A 146 23.34 -15.13 -3.21
CA HIS A 146 22.82 -14.55 -4.46
C HIS A 146 21.41 -15.01 -4.82
N VAL A 147 20.70 -15.61 -3.86
CA VAL A 147 19.26 -15.77 -3.89
C VAL A 147 18.62 -14.50 -3.37
N VAL A 148 17.76 -13.89 -4.19
CA VAL A 148 17.07 -12.66 -3.82
C VAL A 148 15.91 -12.99 -2.91
N LEU A 149 15.86 -12.32 -1.76
CA LEU A 149 14.71 -12.34 -0.87
C LEU A 149 13.78 -11.17 -1.18
N ALA A 150 12.49 -11.44 -1.20
CA ALA A 150 11.45 -10.42 -1.34
C ALA A 150 10.29 -10.71 -0.40
N CYS A 151 9.43 -9.72 -0.18
CA CYS A 151 8.20 -9.90 0.59
C CYS A 151 6.97 -9.44 -0.20
N LEU A 152 5.82 -10.01 0.16
CA LEU A 152 4.48 -9.61 -0.31
C LEU A 152 3.66 -8.93 0.80
N ALA A 153 4.18 -8.85 2.03
CA ALA A 153 3.48 -8.27 3.16
C ALA A 153 3.10 -6.81 2.92
N GLY A 154 1.79 -6.56 2.85
CA GLY A 154 1.22 -5.28 2.47
C GLY A 154 0.59 -4.50 3.63
N SER A 155 1.16 -4.59 4.84
CA SER A 155 0.63 -3.94 6.04
C SER A 155 1.75 -3.29 6.85
N PHE A 156 1.38 -2.39 7.76
CA PHE A 156 2.30 -1.89 8.77
C PHE A 156 2.60 -2.98 9.80
N SER A 157 3.88 -3.10 10.13
CA SER A 157 4.38 -3.79 11.32
C SER A 157 4.45 -2.80 12.49
N HIS A 158 4.50 -3.33 13.71
CA HIS A 158 4.63 -2.53 14.92
C HIS A 158 5.65 -3.14 15.88
N ASP A 159 6.59 -2.31 16.32
CA ASP A 159 7.59 -2.67 17.33
C ASP A 159 7.04 -2.28 18.71
N ASN A 160 6.63 -3.26 19.51
CA ASN A 160 6.07 -3.01 20.84
C ASN A 160 7.08 -2.38 21.82
N ILE A 161 8.39 -2.56 21.59
CA ILE A 161 9.44 -2.07 22.49
C ILE A 161 9.76 -0.63 22.15
N ALA A 162 9.99 -0.33 20.87
CA ALA A 162 10.23 1.03 20.39
C ALA A 162 8.93 1.86 20.29
N ASN A 163 7.76 1.21 20.39
CA ASN A 163 6.44 1.77 20.15
C ASN A 163 6.38 2.52 18.80
N GLU A 164 6.85 1.85 17.75
CA GLU A 164 7.03 2.43 16.43
C GLU A 164 6.42 1.54 15.35
N SER A 165 5.61 2.14 14.48
CA SER A 165 5.06 1.47 13.30
C SER A 165 5.97 1.63 12.08
N TYR A 166 6.05 0.62 11.22
CA TYR A 166 6.94 0.66 10.05
C TYR A 166 6.47 -0.25 8.93
N VAL A 167 7.03 -0.06 7.74
CA VAL A 167 7.00 -1.06 6.67
C VAL A 167 8.31 -1.84 6.64
N LEU A 168 8.26 -3.15 6.37
CA LEU A 168 9.42 -4.04 6.49
C LEU A 168 10.62 -3.62 5.62
N CYS A 169 10.36 -3.17 4.39
CA CYS A 169 11.36 -2.65 3.46
C CYS A 169 12.05 -1.39 3.98
N GLU A 170 11.47 -0.66 4.94
CA GLU A 170 12.16 0.44 5.60
C GLU A 170 13.23 -0.08 6.58
N LYS A 171 12.91 -1.11 7.37
CA LYS A 171 13.88 -1.77 8.28
C LYS A 171 14.96 -2.51 7.49
N VAL A 172 14.62 -3.07 6.32
CA VAL A 172 15.55 -3.80 5.44
C VAL A 172 15.49 -3.22 4.01
N PRO A 173 16.18 -2.09 3.72
CA PRO A 173 16.08 -1.38 2.45
C PRO A 173 16.45 -2.17 1.20
N SER A 174 17.27 -3.22 1.35
CA SER A 174 17.68 -4.14 0.29
C SER A 174 16.64 -5.23 -0.02
N LEU A 175 15.60 -5.40 0.79
CA LEU A 175 14.55 -6.39 0.56
C LEU A 175 13.74 -6.07 -0.71
N GLY A 176 13.50 -7.06 -1.56
CA GLY A 176 12.57 -6.92 -2.68
C GLY A 176 11.13 -6.79 -2.19
N PHE A 177 10.30 -6.05 -2.91
CA PHE A 177 8.87 -5.96 -2.64
C PHE A 177 8.09 -6.40 -3.87
N PHE A 178 7.30 -7.45 -3.71
CA PHE A 178 6.42 -7.94 -4.75
C PHE A 178 4.98 -7.57 -4.40
N SER A 179 4.32 -6.82 -5.29
CA SER A 179 2.92 -6.46 -5.15
C SER A 179 2.17 -6.84 -6.40
N GLY A 180 1.02 -7.51 -6.23
CA GLY A 180 0.07 -7.73 -7.30
C GLY A 180 -1.34 -7.68 -6.75
N PHE A 181 -2.29 -7.28 -7.59
CA PHE A 181 -3.68 -7.22 -7.21
C PHE A 181 -4.33 -8.59 -7.35
N HIS A 182 -4.92 -9.12 -6.27
CA HIS A 182 -5.75 -10.32 -6.34
C HIS A 182 -7.18 -9.99 -5.88
N ARG A 183 -8.16 -10.42 -6.67
CA ARG A 183 -9.55 -10.57 -6.20
C ARG A 183 -9.76 -12.02 -5.79
N HIS A 184 -10.56 -12.25 -4.76
CA HIS A 184 -10.77 -13.57 -4.15
C HIS A 184 -11.30 -14.65 -5.12
N GLY A 185 -11.75 -14.29 -6.35
CA GLY A 185 -12.17 -15.23 -7.38
C GLY A 185 -11.59 -15.02 -8.79
N ALA A 186 -10.80 -13.96 -9.01
CA ALA A 186 -10.29 -13.58 -10.33
C ALA A 186 -9.39 -14.67 -10.95
N LEU A 187 -8.57 -15.32 -10.12
CA LEU A 187 -7.57 -16.28 -10.56
C LEU A 187 -8.12 -17.67 -10.96
N ARG A 188 -9.44 -17.90 -10.77
CA ARG A 188 -10.11 -19.12 -11.27
C ARG A 188 -10.58 -18.99 -12.71
N ASN A 189 -10.55 -17.78 -13.27
CA ASN A 189 -10.87 -17.58 -14.67
C ASN A 189 -9.58 -17.72 -15.51
N PRO A 190 -9.48 -18.73 -16.41
CA PRO A 190 -8.31 -18.95 -17.25
C PRO A 190 -7.97 -17.75 -18.15
N LEU A 191 -8.91 -16.85 -18.40
CA LEU A 191 -8.73 -15.68 -19.25
C LEU A 191 -8.39 -14.40 -18.48
N ASP A 192 -8.38 -14.44 -17.14
CA ASP A 192 -8.11 -13.26 -16.34
C ASP A 192 -6.61 -12.97 -16.31
N SER A 193 -6.25 -11.69 -16.44
CA SER A 193 -4.87 -11.21 -16.47
C SER A 193 -4.60 -10.22 -15.34
N PHE A 194 -3.39 -10.25 -14.81
CA PHE A 194 -3.02 -9.52 -13.59
C PHE A 194 -1.76 -8.72 -13.84
N THR A 195 -1.81 -7.45 -13.46
CA THR A 195 -0.61 -6.63 -13.40
C THR A 195 -0.03 -6.67 -11.99
N ALA A 196 1.29 -6.76 -11.93
CA ALA A 196 2.05 -6.76 -10.69
C ALA A 196 3.33 -5.93 -10.86
N ASN A 197 3.92 -5.58 -9.72
CA ASN A 197 5.22 -4.93 -9.66
C ASN A 197 6.17 -5.78 -8.82
N PHE A 198 7.40 -5.93 -9.32
CA PHE A 198 8.53 -6.35 -8.52
C PHE A 198 9.47 -5.16 -8.33
N CYS A 199 9.55 -4.67 -7.09
CA CYS A 199 10.33 -3.51 -6.73
C CYS A 199 11.59 -3.91 -5.97
N HIS A 200 12.75 -3.40 -6.40
CA HIS A 200 14.02 -3.59 -5.71
C HIS A 200 14.91 -2.35 -5.88
N PRO A 201 15.63 -1.87 -4.86
CA PRO A 201 16.40 -0.61 -4.94
C PRO A 201 17.54 -0.61 -5.98
N ASN A 202 17.89 -1.78 -6.51
CA ASN A 202 18.82 -1.94 -7.63
C ASN A 202 18.05 -2.29 -8.91
N ALA A 203 18.16 -1.46 -9.95
CA ALA A 203 17.41 -1.56 -11.20
C ALA A 203 17.64 -2.87 -11.95
N LEU A 204 18.87 -3.39 -11.99
CA LEU A 204 19.17 -4.66 -12.65
C LEU A 204 18.50 -5.85 -11.94
N THR A 205 18.53 -5.85 -10.60
CA THR A 205 17.84 -6.86 -9.80
C THR A 205 16.32 -6.75 -9.96
N ALA A 206 15.78 -5.53 -10.01
CA ALA A 206 14.35 -5.31 -10.27
C ALA A 206 13.95 -5.87 -11.66
N LEU A 207 14.74 -5.58 -12.70
CA LEU A 207 14.49 -6.04 -14.06
C LEU A 207 14.49 -7.57 -14.17
N LEU A 208 15.53 -8.21 -13.65
CA LEU A 208 15.66 -9.67 -13.72
C LEU A 208 14.61 -10.37 -12.84
N GLY A 209 14.34 -9.84 -11.64
CA GLY A 209 13.32 -10.39 -10.75
C GLY A 209 11.92 -10.25 -11.34
N ALA A 210 11.59 -9.11 -11.96
CA ALA A 210 10.35 -8.93 -12.69
C ALA A 210 10.22 -9.94 -13.83
N ARG A 211 11.27 -10.11 -14.66
CA ARG A 211 11.30 -11.12 -15.73
C ARG A 211 11.11 -12.54 -15.23
N MET A 212 11.67 -12.90 -14.07
CA MET A 212 11.45 -14.22 -13.47
C MET A 212 9.98 -14.43 -13.07
N LEU A 213 9.37 -13.43 -12.45
CA LEU A 213 7.97 -13.48 -12.02
C LEU A 213 6.98 -13.43 -13.22
N ASP A 214 7.31 -12.67 -14.26
CA ASP A 214 6.53 -12.52 -15.49
C ASP A 214 6.38 -13.85 -16.25
N ARG A 215 7.41 -14.70 -16.20
CA ARG A 215 7.42 -16.02 -16.85
C ARG A 215 6.65 -17.10 -16.09
N LEU A 216 6.15 -16.79 -14.89
CA LEU A 216 5.39 -17.78 -14.11
C LEU A 216 4.06 -18.13 -14.76
N SER A 217 3.45 -17.20 -15.50
CA SER A 217 2.19 -17.47 -16.19
C SER A 217 2.00 -16.48 -17.34
N PRO A 218 1.42 -16.89 -18.48
CA PRO A 218 1.04 -15.94 -19.53
C PRO A 218 0.01 -14.89 -19.08
N ASN A 219 -0.65 -15.11 -17.94
CA ASN A 219 -1.67 -14.22 -17.40
C ASN A 219 -1.13 -13.20 -16.40
N ILE A 220 0.13 -13.28 -15.97
CA ILE A 220 0.72 -12.26 -15.10
C ILE A 220 1.62 -11.35 -15.94
N GLN A 221 1.55 -10.05 -15.67
CA GLN A 221 2.40 -9.02 -16.27
C GLN A 221 3.12 -8.30 -15.14
N VAL A 222 4.43 -8.50 -15.03
CA VAL A 222 5.23 -8.00 -13.91
C VAL A 222 6.16 -6.90 -14.37
N SER A 223 5.89 -5.68 -13.93
CA SER A 223 6.75 -4.53 -14.21
C SER A 223 7.81 -4.33 -13.13
N ALA A 224 9.04 -4.05 -13.56
CA ALA A 224 10.14 -3.72 -12.65
C ALA A 224 9.99 -2.31 -12.07
N GLY A 225 10.43 -2.12 -10.83
CA GLY A 225 10.50 -0.80 -10.20
C GLY A 225 11.60 -0.71 -9.15
N VAL A 226 12.00 0.50 -8.76
CA VAL A 226 12.99 0.70 -7.69
C VAL A 226 12.37 1.07 -6.33
N HIS A 227 11.06 1.30 -6.31
CA HIS A 227 10.32 1.88 -5.19
C HIS A 227 9.78 0.83 -4.20
N ASN A 228 10.66 0.00 -3.63
CA ASN A 228 10.26 -1.06 -2.71
C ASN A 228 9.61 -0.54 -1.41
N ILE A 229 10.14 0.53 -0.82
CA ILE A 229 9.61 1.14 0.40
C ILE A 229 8.27 1.84 0.12
N GLU A 230 8.25 2.76 -0.85
CA GLU A 230 7.02 3.47 -1.23
C GLU A 230 5.92 2.49 -1.63
N GLY A 231 6.27 1.43 -2.37
CA GLY A 231 5.28 0.45 -2.79
C GLY A 231 4.69 -0.35 -1.63
N GLN A 232 5.51 -0.72 -0.64
CA GLN A 232 4.98 -1.36 0.56
C GLN A 232 4.16 -0.39 1.40
N TYR A 233 4.57 0.88 1.48
CA TYR A 233 3.83 1.92 2.18
C TYR A 233 2.45 2.14 1.58
N ILE A 234 2.37 2.34 0.26
CA ILE A 234 1.09 2.44 -0.47
C ILE A 234 0.23 1.22 -0.15
N LYS A 235 0.87 0.05 -0.03
CA LYS A 235 0.15 -1.18 0.25
C LYS A 235 -0.50 -1.23 1.62
N ALA A 236 0.23 -0.75 2.61
CA ALA A 236 -0.25 -0.65 3.97
C ALA A 236 -1.33 0.43 4.09
N ALA A 237 -1.09 1.62 3.53
CA ALA A 237 -2.02 2.73 3.54
C ALA A 237 -3.36 2.40 2.85
N LYS A 238 -3.32 1.70 1.70
CA LYS A 238 -4.55 1.33 0.97
C LYS A 238 -5.51 0.48 1.81
N ASN A 239 -5.02 -0.25 2.81
CA ASN A 239 -5.89 -1.10 3.64
C ASN A 239 -6.81 -0.25 4.52
N MET A 240 -6.32 0.88 5.07
CA MET A 240 -7.14 1.83 5.81
C MET A 240 -8.09 2.57 4.87
N SER A 241 -7.59 3.07 3.75
CA SER A 241 -8.41 3.75 2.74
C SER A 241 -9.50 2.83 2.14
N SER A 242 -9.24 1.53 2.03
CA SER A 242 -10.22 0.53 1.59
C SER A 242 -11.40 0.40 2.56
N VAL A 243 -11.18 0.54 3.88
CA VAL A 243 -12.28 0.61 4.87
C VAL A 243 -13.16 1.82 4.61
N PHE A 244 -12.56 3.00 4.40
CA PHE A 244 -13.35 4.20 4.08
C PHE A 244 -14.12 4.04 2.76
N ALA A 245 -13.48 3.50 1.73
CA ALA A 245 -14.14 3.23 0.46
C ALA A 245 -15.37 2.32 0.63
N GLY A 246 -15.22 1.23 1.40
CA GLY A 246 -16.33 0.33 1.72
C GLY A 246 -17.48 1.02 2.41
N PHE A 247 -17.17 1.90 3.37
CA PHE A 247 -18.16 2.74 4.03
C PHE A 247 -18.88 3.65 3.03
N GLY A 248 -18.13 4.39 2.20
CA GLY A 248 -18.70 5.32 1.23
C GLY A 248 -19.64 4.64 0.24
N TYR A 249 -19.25 3.47 -0.28
CA TYR A 249 -20.05 2.68 -1.20
C TYR A 249 -21.34 2.13 -0.57
N ALA A 250 -21.32 1.72 0.70
CA ALA A 250 -22.51 1.18 1.37
C ALA A 250 -23.42 2.28 1.95
N TYR A 251 -22.84 3.35 2.50
CA TYR A 251 -23.60 4.42 3.11
C TYR A 251 -24.25 5.34 2.07
N HIS A 252 -23.51 5.68 1.01
CA HIS A 252 -23.94 6.63 -0.02
C HIS A 252 -24.28 5.98 -1.37
N GLN A 253 -24.65 4.70 -1.39
CA GLN A 253 -25.08 4.01 -2.61
C GLN A 253 -26.18 4.77 -3.38
N ASP A 254 -27.06 5.48 -2.66
CA ASP A 254 -28.18 6.25 -3.23
C ASP A 254 -27.75 7.65 -3.73
N ASN A 255 -26.50 8.06 -3.46
CA ASN A 255 -25.90 9.31 -3.91
C ASN A 255 -24.60 9.03 -4.69
N PRO A 256 -24.66 8.35 -5.84
CA PRO A 256 -23.47 7.82 -6.52
C PRO A 256 -22.49 8.90 -6.99
N GLY A 257 -22.92 10.16 -7.09
CA GLY A 257 -22.07 11.29 -7.47
C GLY A 257 -20.89 11.55 -6.51
N VAL A 258 -20.98 11.15 -5.24
CA VAL A 258 -19.89 11.33 -4.26
C VAL A 258 -18.79 10.28 -4.41
N LEU A 259 -19.11 9.11 -4.96
CA LEU A 259 -18.19 7.95 -4.97
C LEU A 259 -16.94 8.19 -5.84
N PRO A 260 -17.02 8.76 -7.05
CA PRO A 260 -15.82 9.08 -7.83
C PRO A 260 -14.89 10.07 -7.12
N THR A 261 -15.46 11.08 -6.45
CA THR A 261 -14.69 12.07 -5.68
C THR A 261 -13.95 11.41 -4.52
N LEU A 262 -14.67 10.58 -3.74
CA LEU A 262 -14.10 9.85 -2.62
C LEU A 262 -12.99 8.88 -3.05
N LEU A 263 -13.20 8.15 -4.14
CA LEU A 263 -12.19 7.25 -4.70
C LEU A 263 -10.94 7.98 -5.16
N THR A 264 -11.11 9.10 -5.85
CA THR A 264 -10.00 9.92 -6.36
C THR A 264 -9.18 10.43 -5.18
N LEU A 265 -9.85 10.98 -4.17
CA LEU A 265 -9.18 11.50 -2.98
C LEU A 265 -8.44 10.41 -2.20
N LEU A 266 -9.07 9.26 -1.94
CA LEU A 266 -8.43 8.15 -1.22
C LEU A 266 -7.19 7.62 -1.95
N LEU A 267 -7.23 7.56 -3.28
CA LEU A 267 -6.10 7.20 -4.10
C LEU A 267 -4.98 8.24 -3.98
N ASP A 268 -5.31 9.51 -4.19
CA ASP A 268 -4.34 10.60 -4.17
C ASP A 268 -3.65 10.68 -2.80
N GLN A 269 -4.40 10.53 -1.70
CA GLN A 269 -3.84 10.49 -0.36
C GLN A 269 -2.86 9.32 -0.15
N CYS A 270 -3.17 8.11 -0.64
CA CYS A 270 -2.21 7.01 -0.57
C CYS A 270 -0.91 7.34 -1.34
N LEU A 271 -0.99 8.04 -2.47
CA LEU A 271 0.17 8.44 -3.25
C LEU A 271 0.92 9.60 -2.58
N ASP A 272 0.25 10.63 -2.09
CA ASP A 272 0.86 11.79 -1.43
C ASP A 272 1.60 11.41 -0.15
N GLN A 273 1.03 10.50 0.65
CA GLN A 273 1.70 9.94 1.81
C GLN A 273 3.00 9.23 1.41
N ALA A 274 2.94 8.38 0.37
CA ALA A 274 4.12 7.69 -0.13
C ALA A 274 5.15 8.63 -0.76
N ALA A 275 4.74 9.77 -1.32
CA ALA A 275 5.65 10.80 -1.82
C ALA A 275 6.40 11.51 -0.69
N THR A 276 5.74 11.73 0.46
CA THR A 276 6.40 12.21 1.67
C THR A 276 7.41 11.17 2.18
N VAL A 277 7.03 9.89 2.21
CA VAL A 277 7.94 8.78 2.61
C VAL A 277 9.15 8.69 1.67
N SER A 278 8.95 8.82 0.37
CA SER A 278 10.01 8.81 -0.64
C SER A 278 11.06 9.89 -0.39
N MET A 279 10.63 11.10 -0.01
CA MET A 279 11.51 12.22 0.31
C MET A 279 12.32 11.98 1.58
N ALA A 280 11.76 11.27 2.56
CA ALA A 280 12.42 10.97 3.84
C ALA A 280 13.40 9.78 3.77
N ARG A 281 13.50 9.08 2.63
CA ARG A 281 14.36 7.89 2.50
C ARG A 281 15.84 8.23 2.70
N ARG A 282 16.49 7.53 3.63
CA ARG A 282 17.94 7.61 3.85
C ARG A 282 18.77 7.24 2.61
N ASN A 283 18.29 6.29 1.79
CA ASN A 283 18.99 5.80 0.60
C ASN A 283 18.58 6.49 -0.71
N ARG A 284 17.82 7.60 -0.66
CA ARG A 284 17.26 8.29 -1.83
C ARG A 284 18.30 8.66 -2.89
N GLN A 285 19.42 9.25 -2.47
CA GLN A 285 20.51 9.64 -3.36
C GLN A 285 21.06 8.44 -4.16
N ARG A 286 21.24 7.29 -3.49
CA ARG A 286 21.68 6.06 -4.14
C ARG A 286 20.62 5.52 -5.12
N LEU A 287 19.34 5.62 -4.75
CA LEU A 287 18.21 5.16 -5.55
C LEU A 287 18.16 5.84 -6.93
N TYR A 288 18.40 7.15 -7.01
CA TYR A 288 18.32 7.87 -8.28
C TYR A 288 19.66 8.00 -9.00
N ASN A 289 20.76 8.18 -8.26
CA ASN A 289 22.04 8.59 -8.85
C ASN A 289 23.07 7.45 -8.97
N ARG A 290 22.79 6.25 -8.43
CA ARG A 290 23.73 5.13 -8.42
C ARG A 290 23.10 3.82 -8.93
N GLN A 291 22.37 3.94 -10.04
CA GLN A 291 21.80 2.80 -10.74
C GLN A 291 22.76 2.26 -11.81
N PRO A 292 22.70 0.96 -12.14
CA PRO A 292 23.53 0.36 -13.19
C PRO A 292 23.22 0.92 -14.59
N PHE A 293 22.02 1.47 -14.78
CA PHE A 293 21.58 2.14 -15.99
C PHE A 293 20.51 3.18 -15.63
N ALA A 294 20.18 4.08 -16.56
CA ALA A 294 19.19 5.12 -16.36
C ALA A 294 17.82 4.52 -16.02
N LEU A 295 17.10 5.07 -15.04
CA LEU A 295 15.77 4.57 -14.66
C LEU A 295 14.77 4.63 -15.82
N THR A 296 14.98 5.49 -16.82
CA THR A 296 14.17 5.52 -18.04
C THR A 296 14.17 4.20 -18.80
N GLU A 297 15.26 3.43 -18.74
CA GLU A 297 15.35 2.09 -19.33
C GLU A 297 14.52 1.04 -18.58
N LEU A 298 14.10 1.32 -17.33
CA LEU A 298 13.10 0.49 -16.62
C LEU A 298 11.66 0.84 -16.99
N GLY A 299 11.43 1.82 -17.88
CA GLY A 299 10.10 2.26 -18.28
C GLY A 299 9.57 3.48 -17.52
N TYR A 300 10.41 4.16 -16.71
CA TYR A 300 10.05 5.46 -16.16
C TYR A 300 10.11 6.52 -17.27
N GLY A 301 9.07 7.35 -17.42
CA GLY A 301 9.05 8.45 -18.38
C GLY A 301 10.09 9.53 -18.08
N VAL A 302 10.42 9.72 -16.79
CA VAL A 302 11.56 10.52 -16.33
C VAL A 302 12.18 9.89 -15.09
N GLN A 303 13.49 10.12 -14.88
CA GLN A 303 14.21 9.54 -13.74
C GLN A 303 13.70 10.03 -12.38
N ARG A 304 13.14 11.25 -12.32
CA ARG A 304 12.65 11.87 -11.09
C ARG A 304 11.47 12.79 -11.38
N ILE A 305 10.39 12.61 -10.65
CA ILE A 305 9.24 13.53 -10.64
C ILE A 305 9.20 14.18 -9.25
N GLU A 306 9.63 15.44 -9.18
CA GLU A 306 9.51 16.25 -7.98
C GLU A 306 8.42 17.32 -8.18
N ALA A 307 7.48 17.38 -7.25
CA ALA A 307 6.48 18.44 -7.18
C ALA A 307 6.84 19.36 -6.01
N ALA A 308 6.93 20.66 -6.26
CA ALA A 308 7.19 21.65 -5.22
C ALA A 308 5.95 22.51 -4.99
N LEU A 309 5.55 22.67 -3.73
CA LEU A 309 4.58 23.68 -3.33
C LEU A 309 5.30 25.03 -3.28
N VAL A 310 4.81 26.05 -3.99
CA VAL A 310 5.42 27.39 -4.03
C VAL A 310 4.47 28.40 -3.39
N ARG A 311 4.96 29.19 -2.43
CA ARG A 311 4.22 30.30 -1.81
C ARG A 311 5.01 31.59 -1.95
N GLY A 312 4.41 32.61 -2.57
CA GLY A 312 5.02 33.95 -2.67
C GLY A 312 6.33 34.02 -3.46
N GLY A 313 6.71 32.96 -4.18
CA GLY A 313 8.01 32.85 -4.88
C GLY A 313 8.97 31.84 -4.24
N ASP A 314 8.73 31.44 -2.99
CA ASP A 314 9.57 30.50 -2.26
C ASP A 314 9.02 29.07 -2.30
N MET A 315 9.91 28.08 -2.43
CA MET A 315 9.54 26.67 -2.37
C MET A 315 9.34 26.22 -0.91
N GLU A 316 8.15 25.73 -0.58
CA GLU A 316 7.73 25.35 0.76
C GLU A 316 7.95 23.85 1.04
N LYS A 317 7.58 22.97 0.09
CA LYS A 317 7.75 21.52 0.25
C LYS A 317 7.94 20.83 -1.10
N VAL A 318 8.96 19.97 -1.20
CA VAL A 318 9.19 19.10 -2.37
C VAL A 318 8.68 17.69 -2.05
N ARG A 319 7.93 17.09 -2.97
CA ARG A 319 7.42 15.71 -2.92
C ARG A 319 7.96 14.92 -4.11
N ASP A 320 8.12 13.61 -3.95
CA ASP A 320 8.64 12.74 -5.00
C ASP A 320 7.60 11.70 -5.42
N HIS A 321 7.02 11.87 -6.60
CA HIS A 321 5.96 11.01 -7.15
C HIS A 321 6.49 10.00 -8.17
N THR A 322 7.80 9.76 -8.22
CA THR A 322 8.40 8.91 -9.27
C THR A 322 7.78 7.50 -9.29
N PHE A 323 7.38 6.96 -8.14
CA PHE A 323 6.70 5.66 -8.02
C PHE A 323 5.29 5.60 -8.61
N ALA A 324 4.62 6.75 -8.82
CA ALA A 324 3.28 6.77 -9.40
C ALA A 324 3.28 6.35 -10.89
N GLN A 325 4.45 6.34 -11.52
CA GLN A 325 4.66 5.79 -12.86
C GLN A 325 4.51 4.25 -12.91
N LEU A 326 4.54 3.57 -11.75
CA LEU A 326 4.30 2.13 -11.64
C LEU A 326 2.79 1.85 -11.68
N THR A 327 2.25 1.69 -12.88
CA THR A 327 0.80 1.57 -13.13
C THR A 327 0.13 0.41 -12.39
N ALA A 328 0.80 -0.74 -12.23
CA ALA A 328 0.24 -1.88 -11.50
C ALA A 328 -0.01 -1.55 -10.02
N MET A 329 0.82 -0.71 -9.42
CA MET A 329 0.64 -0.24 -8.06
C MET A 329 -0.60 0.63 -7.91
N VAL A 330 -0.79 1.58 -8.81
CA VAL A 330 -1.99 2.44 -8.87
C VAL A 330 -3.25 1.60 -9.10
N ALA A 331 -3.19 0.64 -10.03
CA ALA A 331 -4.29 -0.26 -10.33
C ALA A 331 -4.73 -1.07 -9.11
N ASP A 332 -3.77 -1.50 -8.28
CA ASP A 332 -4.07 -2.28 -7.09
C ASP A 332 -4.74 -1.46 -5.97
N VAL A 333 -4.29 -0.23 -5.76
CA VAL A 333 -4.94 0.71 -4.82
C VAL A 333 -6.39 0.93 -5.25
N ARG A 334 -6.60 1.31 -6.53
CA ARG A 334 -7.94 1.49 -7.11
C ARG A 334 -8.80 0.24 -6.98
N GLY A 335 -8.27 -0.91 -7.37
CA GLY A 335 -8.99 -2.19 -7.33
C GLY A 335 -9.43 -2.61 -5.93
N SER A 336 -8.73 -2.14 -4.88
CA SER A 336 -9.07 -2.43 -3.48
C SER A 336 -10.14 -1.50 -2.90
N MET A 337 -10.42 -0.39 -3.58
CA MET A 337 -11.38 0.64 -3.16
C MET A 337 -12.68 0.61 -3.98
N MET A 338 -12.78 -0.24 -4.99
CA MET A 338 -13.96 -0.35 -5.85
C MET A 338 -14.69 -1.67 -5.65
N LEU A 339 -16.02 -1.64 -5.84
CA LEU A 339 -16.79 -2.87 -5.97
C LEU A 339 -16.32 -3.67 -7.19
N PRO A 340 -16.06 -4.98 -7.05
CA PRO A 340 -15.68 -5.79 -8.18
C PRO A 340 -16.89 -6.09 -9.07
N VAL A 341 -16.65 -6.27 -10.37
CA VAL A 341 -17.67 -6.74 -11.32
C VAL A 341 -18.09 -8.19 -11.01
N SER A 342 -17.17 -9.00 -10.48
CA SER A 342 -17.40 -10.39 -10.08
C SER A 342 -16.62 -10.75 -8.81
N GLY A 343 -17.19 -11.63 -7.98
CA GLY A 343 -16.63 -12.03 -6.69
C GLY A 343 -16.91 -11.03 -5.58
N THR A 344 -16.23 -11.19 -4.45
CA THR A 344 -16.39 -10.34 -3.26
C THR A 344 -15.33 -9.25 -3.19
N PRO A 345 -15.64 -8.05 -2.65
CA PRO A 345 -14.65 -7.01 -2.39
C PRO A 345 -13.62 -7.47 -1.34
N THR A 346 -12.57 -6.66 -1.10
CA THR A 346 -11.54 -7.00 -0.10
C THR A 346 -12.13 -7.02 1.31
N ARG A 347 -11.48 -7.72 2.26
CA ARG A 347 -11.98 -7.79 3.65
C ARG A 347 -12.03 -6.42 4.33
N ASN A 348 -11.06 -5.54 4.07
CA ASN A 348 -11.07 -4.18 4.61
C ASN A 348 -12.23 -3.36 4.04
N PHE A 349 -12.52 -3.50 2.73
CA PHE A 349 -13.71 -2.90 2.12
C PHE A 349 -14.99 -3.42 2.78
N GLN A 350 -15.12 -4.73 2.99
CA GLN A 350 -16.28 -5.32 3.68
C GLN A 350 -16.42 -4.79 5.11
N ALA A 351 -15.32 -4.60 5.85
CA ALA A 351 -15.38 -3.98 7.18
C ALA A 351 -15.94 -2.54 7.12
N GLY A 352 -15.64 -1.80 6.06
CA GLY A 352 -16.27 -0.50 5.79
C GLY A 352 -17.77 -0.59 5.54
N GLN A 353 -18.22 -1.63 4.82
CA GLN A 353 -19.65 -1.87 4.59
C GLN A 353 -20.38 -2.20 5.90
N VAL A 354 -19.78 -3.04 6.74
CA VAL A 354 -20.30 -3.35 8.08
C VAL A 354 -20.38 -2.09 8.95
N LEU A 355 -19.33 -1.25 8.92
CA LEU A 355 -19.34 0.05 9.61
C LEU A 355 -20.53 0.91 9.15
N ALA A 356 -20.77 1.00 7.84
CA ALA A 356 -21.88 1.79 7.30
C ALA A 356 -23.25 1.25 7.72
N GLU A 357 -23.46 -0.06 7.68
CA GLU A 357 -24.71 -0.71 8.07
C GLU A 357 -25.04 -0.45 9.54
N HIS A 358 -24.06 -0.63 10.44
CA HIS A 358 -24.26 -0.39 11.86
C HIS A 358 -24.39 1.10 12.21
N MET A 359 -23.61 1.98 11.57
CA MET A 359 -23.76 3.43 11.76
C MET A 359 -25.17 3.90 11.34
N ARG A 360 -25.73 3.33 10.27
CA ARG A 360 -27.09 3.62 9.82
C ARG A 360 -28.14 3.09 10.81
N ALA A 361 -27.95 1.85 11.30
CA ALA A 361 -28.91 1.21 12.20
C ALA A 361 -28.93 1.85 13.59
N GLU A 362 -27.76 2.21 14.11
CA GLU A 362 -27.61 2.75 15.47
C GLU A 362 -27.61 4.27 15.52
N ASN A 363 -27.54 4.94 14.36
CA ASN A 363 -27.49 6.38 14.20
C ASN A 363 -26.36 7.04 15.03
N ARG A 364 -25.20 6.38 15.07
CA ARG A 364 -23.98 6.85 15.75
C ARG A 364 -22.74 6.16 15.19
N CYS A 365 -21.58 6.72 15.49
CA CYS A 365 -20.29 6.03 15.35
C CYS A 365 -20.14 4.86 16.35
N PRO A 366 -19.22 3.90 16.10
CA PRO A 366 -18.85 2.89 17.09
C PRO A 366 -18.26 3.52 18.35
N GLN A 367 -18.53 2.95 19.52
CA GLN A 367 -17.99 3.31 20.83
C GLN A 367 -16.50 3.02 20.93
N SER A 368 -16.01 1.98 20.24
CA SER A 368 -14.61 1.56 20.28
C SER A 368 -14.24 0.76 19.03
N MET A 369 -12.93 0.53 18.84
CA MET A 369 -12.45 -0.41 17.82
C MET A 369 -12.96 -1.84 18.09
N GLU A 370 -13.02 -2.23 19.36
CA GLU A 370 -13.50 -3.54 19.78
C GLU A 370 -14.97 -3.77 19.40
N GLU A 371 -15.82 -2.73 19.47
CA GLU A 371 -17.21 -2.81 18.99
C GLU A 371 -17.26 -3.06 17.48
N LEU A 372 -16.50 -2.29 16.69
CA LEU A 372 -16.45 -2.48 15.23
C LEU A 372 -15.92 -3.86 14.84
N GLU A 373 -14.89 -4.35 15.53
CA GLU A 373 -14.36 -5.69 15.29
C GLU A 373 -15.39 -6.79 15.62
N ASN A 374 -16.20 -6.59 16.66
CA ASN A 374 -17.28 -7.51 17.00
C ASN A 374 -18.40 -7.49 15.94
N TRP A 375 -18.77 -6.32 15.41
CA TRP A 375 -19.68 -6.23 14.27
C TRP A 375 -19.13 -6.97 13.05
N CYS A 376 -17.84 -6.80 12.76
CA CYS A 376 -17.18 -7.51 11.66
C CYS A 376 -17.22 -9.04 11.87
N GLU A 377 -16.97 -9.54 13.09
CA GLU A 377 -17.06 -10.97 13.40
C GLU A 377 -18.48 -11.51 13.23
N GLN A 378 -19.50 -10.77 13.68
CA GLN A 378 -20.91 -11.13 13.50
C GLN A 378 -21.29 -11.20 12.01
N ALA A 379 -20.70 -10.34 11.18
CA ALA A 379 -20.82 -10.38 9.72
C ALA A 379 -19.95 -11.47 9.04
N GLY A 380 -19.23 -12.29 9.80
CA GLY A 380 -18.42 -13.40 9.29
C GLY A 380 -17.00 -13.02 8.88
N LEU A 381 -16.53 -11.81 9.20
CA LEU A 381 -15.16 -11.36 8.92
C LEU A 381 -14.23 -11.75 10.07
N ARG A 382 -13.19 -12.55 9.78
CA ARG A 382 -12.18 -12.93 10.78
C ARG A 382 -11.25 -11.76 11.11
N LYS A 383 -11.12 -11.41 12.39
CA LYS A 383 -10.22 -10.33 12.91
C LYS A 383 -8.80 -10.37 12.32
N GLY A 384 -8.20 -11.56 12.22
CA GLY A 384 -6.83 -11.74 11.73
C GLY A 384 -6.58 -11.36 10.26
N GLY A 385 -7.61 -10.94 9.50
CA GLY A 385 -7.48 -10.43 8.13
C GLY A 385 -7.85 -8.96 7.94
N LEU A 386 -8.13 -8.21 9.02
CA LEU A 386 -8.53 -6.81 9.00
C LEU A 386 -7.32 -5.89 9.20
N GLU A 387 -6.36 -6.00 8.28
CA GLU A 387 -5.07 -5.27 8.35
C GLU A 387 -5.25 -3.74 8.34
N GLY A 388 -6.34 -3.24 7.73
CA GLY A 388 -6.70 -1.82 7.76
C GLY A 388 -7.05 -1.35 9.17
N LEU A 389 -7.90 -2.10 9.89
CA LEU A 389 -8.25 -1.79 11.28
C LEU A 389 -7.06 -1.94 12.22
N LYS A 390 -6.22 -2.97 12.01
CA LYS A 390 -4.95 -3.15 12.74
C LYS A 390 -4.02 -1.95 12.54
N SER A 391 -3.88 -1.46 11.32
CA SER A 391 -3.06 -0.28 11.01
C SER A 391 -3.64 0.99 11.66
N LEU A 392 -4.96 1.12 11.66
CA LEU A 392 -5.65 2.29 12.21
C LEU A 392 -5.42 2.46 13.73
N ARG A 393 -5.24 1.35 14.48
CA ARG A 393 -4.85 1.38 15.91
C ARG A 393 -3.59 2.22 16.16
N TYR A 394 -2.65 2.22 15.21
CA TYR A 394 -1.36 2.90 15.33
C TYR A 394 -1.25 4.16 14.47
N TRP A 395 -2.37 4.63 13.92
CA TRP A 395 -2.38 5.71 12.94
C TRP A 395 -1.67 7.01 13.41
N PRO A 396 -1.88 7.53 14.63
CA PRO A 396 -1.16 8.72 15.10
C PRO A 396 0.37 8.54 15.09
N GLN A 397 0.84 7.33 15.41
CA GLN A 397 2.27 7.02 15.38
C GLN A 397 2.80 6.97 13.95
N ILE A 398 2.05 6.37 13.03
CA ILE A 398 2.39 6.29 11.60
C ILE A 398 2.52 7.71 11.02
N VAL A 399 1.53 8.57 11.27
CA VAL A 399 1.52 9.96 10.78
C VAL A 399 2.74 10.72 11.27
N ARG A 400 3.02 10.67 12.58
CA ARG A 400 4.17 11.37 13.19
C ARG A 400 5.49 10.86 12.65
N LYS A 401 5.67 9.53 12.58
CA LYS A 401 6.92 8.92 12.11
C LYS A 401 7.28 9.37 10.69
N TYR A 402 6.31 9.29 9.78
CA TYR A 402 6.55 9.60 8.37
C TYR A 402 6.35 11.08 8.04
N ALA A 403 6.10 11.92 9.04
CA ALA A 403 5.80 13.35 8.89
C ALA A 403 4.72 13.59 7.82
N VAL A 404 3.69 12.74 7.82
CA VAL A 404 2.57 12.82 6.86
C VAL A 404 1.77 14.09 7.17
N PRO A 405 1.63 15.02 6.20
CA PRO A 405 0.78 16.18 6.39
C PRO A 405 -0.67 15.76 6.60
N VAL A 406 -1.36 16.51 7.45
CA VAL A 406 -2.76 16.27 7.81
C VAL A 406 -3.67 16.20 6.57
N HIS A 407 -3.47 17.10 5.61
CA HIS A 407 -4.27 17.16 4.37
C HIS A 407 -4.02 16.00 3.41
N ASP A 408 -2.84 15.37 3.48
CA ASP A 408 -2.51 14.17 2.69
C ASP A 408 -3.14 12.89 3.28
N ALA A 409 -3.85 13.00 4.42
CA ALA A 409 -4.44 11.85 5.08
C ALA A 409 -5.80 12.13 5.74
N SER A 410 -6.51 13.17 5.29
CA SER A 410 -7.77 13.61 5.88
C SER A 410 -8.83 12.51 5.97
N MET A 411 -8.95 11.64 4.96
CA MET A 411 -9.96 10.57 4.99
C MET A 411 -9.66 9.52 6.05
N VAL A 412 -8.39 9.14 6.20
CA VAL A 412 -7.96 8.20 7.25
C VAL A 412 -8.11 8.85 8.63
N ASN A 413 -7.83 10.16 8.75
CA ASN A 413 -8.05 10.92 9.97
C ASN A 413 -9.54 10.95 10.37
N LEU A 414 -10.45 11.18 9.41
CA LEU A 414 -11.89 11.17 9.65
C LEU A 414 -12.38 9.77 10.10
N LEU A 415 -11.89 8.71 9.47
CA LEU A 415 -12.18 7.33 9.91
C LEU A 415 -11.62 7.05 11.32
N TYR A 416 -10.42 7.54 11.62
CA TYR A 416 -9.83 7.42 12.94
C TYR A 416 -10.68 8.13 14.00
N MET A 417 -11.14 9.35 13.73
CA MET A 417 -12.03 10.12 14.61
C MET A 417 -13.35 9.38 14.88
N ALA A 418 -13.96 8.79 13.85
CA ALA A 418 -15.19 8.02 14.00
C ALA A 418 -15.04 6.83 14.95
N ILE A 419 -13.84 6.25 15.07
CA ILE A 419 -13.63 5.05 15.89
C ILE A 419 -13.02 5.37 17.27
N TYR A 420 -12.05 6.29 17.32
CA TYR A 420 -11.26 6.59 18.52
C TYR A 420 -11.57 7.94 19.15
N GLY A 421 -12.37 8.79 18.51
CA GLY A 421 -12.76 10.09 19.05
C GLY A 421 -13.53 9.97 20.37
N ASN A 422 -13.53 11.06 21.15
CA ASN A 422 -14.51 11.19 22.24
C ASN A 422 -15.93 11.37 21.66
N SER A 423 -16.96 11.37 22.52
CA SER A 423 -18.36 11.46 22.08
C SER A 423 -18.61 12.64 21.14
N THR A 424 -18.15 13.85 21.51
CA THR A 424 -18.33 15.06 20.68
C THR A 424 -17.62 14.95 19.32
N THR A 425 -16.39 14.42 19.31
CA THR A 425 -15.64 14.19 18.06
C THR A 425 -16.33 13.17 17.18
N LYS A 426 -16.91 12.12 17.77
CA LYS A 426 -17.66 11.08 17.06
C LYS A 426 -18.96 11.59 16.47
N ASP A 427 -19.65 12.51 17.14
CA ASP A 427 -20.87 13.14 16.61
C ASP A 427 -20.55 13.98 15.37
N VAL A 428 -19.45 14.73 15.40
CA VAL A 428 -18.97 15.49 14.23
C VAL A 428 -18.57 14.55 13.10
N ALA A 429 -17.79 13.51 13.40
CA ALA A 429 -17.38 12.53 12.39
C ALA A 429 -18.60 11.80 11.78
N PHE A 430 -19.60 11.48 12.60
CA PHE A 430 -20.84 10.87 12.16
C PHE A 430 -21.58 11.77 11.16
N SER A 431 -21.81 13.05 11.49
CA SER A 431 -22.49 14.00 10.58
C SER A 431 -21.73 14.13 9.26
N VAL A 432 -20.40 14.34 9.32
CA VAL A 432 -19.58 14.47 8.10
C VAL A 432 -19.61 13.20 7.25
N MET A 433 -19.47 12.02 7.87
CA MET A 433 -19.43 10.76 7.14
C MET A 433 -20.80 10.34 6.59
N THR A 434 -21.91 10.74 7.20
CA THR A 434 -23.24 10.22 6.81
C THR A 434 -24.04 11.17 5.91
N GLU A 435 -23.73 12.46 5.93
CA GLU A 435 -24.38 13.46 5.08
C GLU A 435 -23.58 13.67 3.78
N SER A 436 -24.15 13.28 2.63
CA SER A 436 -23.43 13.32 1.35
C SER A 436 -22.90 14.71 0.97
N ARG A 437 -23.58 15.79 1.36
CA ARG A 437 -23.13 17.16 1.13
C ARG A 437 -21.92 17.51 2.00
N GLU A 438 -21.98 17.18 3.30
CA GLU A 438 -20.87 17.38 4.22
C GLU A 438 -19.65 16.56 3.81
N LEU A 439 -19.84 15.29 3.44
CA LEU A 439 -18.75 14.46 2.94
C LEU A 439 -18.11 15.05 1.68
N SER A 440 -18.93 15.55 0.74
CA SER A 440 -18.43 16.15 -0.50
C SER A 440 -17.63 17.43 -0.22
N ASN A 441 -18.14 18.29 0.67
CA ASN A 441 -17.45 19.50 1.12
C ASN A 441 -16.14 19.14 1.83
N TYR A 442 -16.16 18.14 2.71
CA TYR A 442 -14.97 17.66 3.40
C TYR A 442 -13.92 17.13 2.42
N CYS A 443 -14.31 16.35 1.41
CA CYS A 443 -13.39 15.89 0.37
C CYS A 443 -12.70 17.05 -0.36
N GLN A 444 -13.42 18.15 -0.58
CA GLN A 444 -12.91 19.33 -1.29
C GLN A 444 -12.02 20.22 -0.41
N GLU A 445 -12.41 20.48 0.83
CA GLU A 445 -11.74 21.46 1.69
C GLU A 445 -10.58 20.84 2.49
N SER A 446 -10.67 19.55 2.84
CA SER A 446 -9.65 18.88 3.66
C SER A 446 -8.29 18.71 2.97
N VAL A 447 -8.24 18.82 1.63
CA VAL A 447 -7.01 18.79 0.84
C VAL A 447 -6.33 20.16 0.68
N ARG A 448 -7.01 21.24 1.06
CA ARG A 448 -6.50 22.61 0.90
C ARG A 448 -5.56 22.98 2.05
N PRO A 449 -4.34 23.48 1.78
CA PRO A 449 -3.51 24.11 2.80
C PRO A 449 -4.22 25.28 3.47
N THR A 450 -4.02 25.49 4.77
CA THR A 450 -4.73 26.49 5.59
C THR A 450 -4.72 27.89 4.96
N HIS A 451 -3.59 28.30 4.36
CA HIS A 451 -3.45 29.60 3.70
C HIS A 451 -4.30 29.77 2.42
N SER A 452 -4.73 28.67 1.79
CA SER A 452 -5.61 28.72 0.62
C SER A 452 -7.10 28.83 0.97
N ARG A 453 -7.46 28.67 2.25
CA ARG A 453 -8.84 28.79 2.74
C ARG A 453 -9.26 30.23 2.99
N ARG A 454 -8.30 31.10 3.33
CA ARG A 454 -8.50 32.51 3.68
C ARG A 454 -9.46 33.26 2.72
N TYR A 455 -9.33 33.05 1.42
CA TYR A 455 -10.18 33.70 0.42
C TYR A 455 -11.54 33.02 0.21
N ALA A 456 -11.60 31.69 0.36
CA ALA A 456 -12.86 30.96 0.29
C ALA A 456 -13.75 31.30 1.50
N ASP A 457 -13.15 31.38 2.69
CA ASP A 457 -13.83 31.79 3.92
C ASP A 457 -14.33 33.23 3.81
N ALA A 458 -13.51 34.14 3.25
CA ALA A 458 -13.94 35.52 3.02
C ALA A 458 -15.11 35.63 2.03
N LEU A 459 -15.14 34.80 0.98
CA LEU A 459 -16.26 34.76 0.04
C LEU A 459 -17.56 34.25 0.66
N GLN A 460 -17.47 33.45 1.72
CA GLN A 460 -18.64 32.93 2.45
C GLN A 460 -19.16 33.91 3.50
N ASN A 461 -18.38 34.92 3.88
CA ASN A 461 -18.69 35.88 4.96
C ASN A 461 -18.57 37.34 4.47
N LEU A 462 -19.07 37.65 3.28
CA LEU A 462 -18.92 38.99 2.64
C LEU A 462 -19.55 40.13 3.44
N GLU A 463 -20.46 39.82 4.35
CA GLU A 463 -21.07 40.74 5.30
C GLU A 463 -20.10 41.24 6.38
N GLN A 464 -18.99 40.53 6.62
CA GLN A 464 -17.93 40.99 7.51
C GLN A 464 -17.04 41.99 6.77
N PRO A 465 -16.85 43.23 7.28
CA PRO A 465 -16.02 44.24 6.65
C PRO A 465 -14.62 43.75 6.30
N GLU A 466 -14.02 42.95 7.18
CA GLU A 466 -12.66 42.42 7.05
C GLU A 466 -12.55 41.38 5.91
N ALA A 467 -13.59 40.57 5.70
CA ALA A 467 -13.66 39.60 4.61
C ALA A 467 -13.82 40.30 3.26
N MET A 468 -14.67 41.33 3.20
CA MET A 468 -14.81 42.19 2.03
C MET A 468 -13.50 42.92 1.72
N ASP A 469 -12.86 43.50 2.74
CA ASP A 469 -11.58 44.20 2.62
C ASP A 469 -10.48 43.26 2.14
N LEU A 470 -10.43 42.01 2.61
CA LEU A 470 -9.47 41.01 2.12
C LEU A 470 -9.64 40.74 0.62
N LEU A 471 -10.87 40.57 0.15
CA LEU A 471 -11.16 40.31 -1.27
C LEU A 471 -10.91 41.55 -2.13
N VAL A 472 -11.33 42.73 -1.66
CA VAL A 472 -11.05 44.01 -2.31
C VAL A 472 -9.55 44.23 -2.40
N ASN A 473 -8.80 44.00 -1.32
CA ASN A 473 -7.33 44.11 -1.31
C ASN A 473 -6.68 43.11 -2.26
N ALA A 474 -7.19 41.88 -2.38
CA ALA A 474 -6.69 40.92 -3.36
C ALA A 474 -6.98 41.33 -4.81
N VAL A 475 -8.17 41.86 -5.09
CA VAL A 475 -8.53 42.40 -6.41
C VAL A 475 -7.71 43.66 -6.72
N VAL A 476 -7.52 44.55 -5.75
CA VAL A 476 -6.65 45.72 -5.85
C VAL A 476 -5.20 45.28 -6.05
N ALA A 477 -4.72 44.25 -5.36
CA ALA A 477 -3.38 43.70 -5.52
C ALA A 477 -3.19 42.96 -6.85
N ASP A 478 -4.22 42.32 -7.41
CA ASP A 478 -4.17 41.74 -8.77
C ASP A 478 -4.17 42.85 -9.84
N ASN A 479 -5.03 43.86 -9.68
CA ASN A 479 -5.04 45.04 -10.53
C ASN A 479 -3.72 45.81 -10.43
N ALA A 480 -3.18 45.98 -9.22
CA ALA A 480 -1.89 46.59 -8.97
C ALA A 480 -0.77 45.73 -9.53
N ARG A 481 -0.77 44.39 -9.40
CA ARG A 481 0.21 43.49 -10.05
C ARG A 481 0.16 43.54 -11.58
N ARG A 482 -1.03 43.74 -12.16
CA ARG A 482 -1.21 44.00 -13.60
C ARG A 482 -0.68 45.38 -14.01
N LEU A 483 -0.71 46.36 -13.11
CA LEU A 483 -0.26 47.74 -13.32
C LEU A 483 1.21 48.00 -12.93
N ILE A 484 1.75 47.19 -12.01
CA ILE A 484 3.03 47.26 -11.31
C ILE A 484 3.50 45.81 -11.21
N ARG A 485 4.22 45.29 -12.20
CA ARG A 485 4.87 43.98 -12.05
C ARG A 485 5.99 44.15 -11.01
N ASP A 486 5.74 43.86 -9.72
CA ASP A 486 6.71 43.51 -8.64
C ASP A 486 6.27 43.94 -7.21
N ASP A 487 6.35 42.98 -6.28
CA ASP A 487 6.66 43.03 -4.82
C ASP A 487 5.76 43.59 -3.68
N ASN A 488 5.44 42.64 -2.75
CA ASN A 488 5.42 42.61 -1.26
C ASN A 488 4.68 43.68 -0.42
N GLY A 489 3.95 43.44 0.69
CA GLY A 489 3.60 42.33 1.62
C GLY A 489 2.89 42.99 2.84
N ILE A 490 2.00 42.37 3.64
CA ILE A 490 2.27 41.79 4.98
C ILE A 490 0.94 41.70 5.83
N GLU A 491 0.90 40.69 6.72
CA GLU A 491 0.19 40.42 8.02
C GLU A 491 -1.34 40.20 8.19
N GLU A 492 -1.64 39.30 9.13
CA GLU A 492 -2.94 38.73 9.57
C GLU A 492 -3.28 39.19 11.01
N PRO A 493 -4.57 39.39 11.32
CA PRO A 493 -5.07 39.11 12.67
C PRO A 493 -6.24 38.11 12.67
N GLU A 494 -6.28 37.33 13.75
CA GLU A 494 -7.26 36.31 14.10
C GLU A 494 -8.61 36.93 14.51
N THR A 495 -9.75 36.24 14.27
CA THR A 495 -10.72 35.86 15.33
C THR A 495 -11.95 35.08 14.82
N ALA A 496 -12.71 34.59 15.81
CA ALA A 496 -13.63 33.47 15.82
C ALA A 496 -15.09 33.77 15.42
N ASP A 497 -15.68 32.82 14.69
CA ASP A 497 -17.10 32.42 14.73
C ASP A 497 -17.18 30.88 14.65
N GLU A 498 -18.27 30.27 15.15
CA GLU A 498 -18.34 28.82 15.34
C GLU A 498 -18.41 28.07 13.98
N PRO A 499 -17.40 27.23 13.64
CA PRO A 499 -17.26 26.73 12.28
C PRO A 499 -18.28 25.63 11.91
N PRO A 500 -18.62 25.48 10.61
CA PRO A 500 -19.30 24.30 10.04
C PRO A 500 -18.67 22.97 10.51
N ALA A 501 -19.46 21.89 10.53
CA ALA A 501 -19.03 20.59 11.06
C ALA A 501 -17.76 20.03 10.37
N TYR A 502 -17.66 20.14 9.05
CA TYR A 502 -16.45 19.74 8.32
C TYR A 502 -15.21 20.58 8.74
N LEU A 503 -15.36 21.87 9.02
CA LEU A 503 -14.28 22.73 9.52
C LEU A 503 -13.92 22.42 10.98
N LYS A 504 -14.92 22.12 11.83
CA LYS A 504 -14.69 21.61 13.20
C LYS A 504 -13.88 20.31 13.17
N ALA A 505 -14.22 19.39 12.25
CA ALA A 505 -13.50 18.13 12.10
C ALA A 505 -12.02 18.38 11.73
N MET A 506 -11.76 19.27 10.76
CA MET A 506 -10.41 19.63 10.33
C MET A 506 -9.59 20.26 11.46
N ASN A 507 -10.16 21.20 12.22
CA ASN A 507 -9.50 21.82 13.37
C ASN A 507 -9.15 20.81 14.48
N VAL A 508 -10.00 19.82 14.74
CA VAL A 508 -9.69 18.75 15.71
C VAL A 508 -8.52 17.90 15.21
N ILE A 509 -8.50 17.52 13.92
CA ILE A 509 -7.40 16.71 13.35
C ILE A 509 -6.07 17.46 13.43
N GLU A 510 -6.07 18.75 13.09
CA GLU A 510 -4.87 19.59 13.11
C GLU A 510 -4.28 19.76 14.52
N ASN A 511 -5.11 19.68 15.58
CA ASN A 511 -4.69 19.89 16.97
C ASN A 511 -4.56 18.62 17.82
N ALA A 512 -5.10 17.47 17.40
CA ALA A 512 -5.15 16.24 18.19
C ALA A 512 -4.09 15.18 17.80
N LEU A 513 -3.39 15.35 16.68
CA LEU A 513 -2.39 14.39 16.17
C LEU A 513 -0.97 14.66 16.63
#